data_AF-W6TGY5-F1
#
_entry.id   AF-W6TGY5-F1
#
_cell.length_a   1.000
_cell.length_b   1.000
_cell.length_c   1.000
_cell.angle_alpha   90.00
_cell.angle_beta   90.00
_cell.angle_gamma   90.00
#
_symmetry.space_group_name_H-M   'P 1'
#
loop_
_entity.id
_entity.type
_entity.pdbx_description
1 polymer ?
#
loop_
_entity_poly.entity_id
_entity_poly.type
_entity_poly.pdbx_seq_one_letter_code
_entity_poly.pdbx_strand_id
1 'polypeptide(L)' 'MKSKQYLMSLASMSDKELFDELLELLKQKANFSFSRKKPQSEISSHRIRLLRRNVARLKMVMRQRKKEN' A
#
# COMPACT_ATOMS: atom_id res chain seq x y z
N MET A 1 -9.32 1.50 7.33
CA MET A 1 -9.95 1.78 6.02
C MET A 1 -10.65 0.53 5.51
N LYS A 2 -11.95 0.60 5.19
CA LYS A 2 -12.63 -0.51 4.50
C LYS A 2 -12.02 -0.67 3.10
N SER A 3 -11.78 -1.91 2.66
CA SER A 3 -11.07 -2.20 1.40
C SER A 3 -11.66 -1.51 0.17
N LYS A 4 -13.00 -1.38 0.12
CA LYS A 4 -13.72 -0.74 -0.99
C LYS A 4 -13.48 0.77 -1.05
N GLN A 5 -13.45 1.45 0.09
CA GLN A 5 -13.18 2.89 0.15
C GLN A 5 -11.76 3.22 -0.34
N TYR A 6 -10.79 2.39 0.05
CA TYR A 6 -9.40 2.55 -0.40
C TYR A 6 -9.25 2.35 -1.91
N LEU A 7 -9.99 1.43 -2.52
CA LEU A 7 -9.96 1.26 -3.97
C LEU A 7 -10.59 2.45 -4.70
N MET A 8 -11.69 3.01 -4.18
CA MET A 8 -12.29 4.20 -4.78
C MET A 8 -11.38 5.42 -4.67
N SER A 9 -10.67 5.60 -3.55
CA SER A 9 -9.70 6.70 -3.41
C SER A 9 -8.51 6.55 -4.37
N LEU A 10 -8.03 5.32 -4.60
CA LEU A 10 -6.97 5.08 -5.58
C LEU A 10 -7.44 5.35 -7.02
N ALA A 11 -8.71 5.06 -7.33
CA ALA A 11 -9.27 5.32 -8.65
C ALA A 11 -9.41 6.82 -8.97
N SER A 12 -9.58 7.68 -7.96
CA SER A 12 -9.64 9.13 -8.13
C SER A 12 -8.28 9.84 -8.18
N MET A 13 -7.20 9.19 -7.77
CA MET A 13 -5.85 9.77 -7.77
C MET A 13 -5.26 9.88 -9.17
N SER A 14 -4.42 10.87 -9.43
CA SER A 14 -3.62 10.96 -10.65
C SER A 14 -2.48 9.93 -10.67
N ASP A 15 -1.86 9.68 -11.82
CA ASP A 15 -0.77 8.70 -11.93
C ASP A 15 0.48 9.10 -11.13
N LYS A 16 0.72 10.41 -10.96
CA LYS A 16 1.79 10.93 -10.09
C LYS A 16 1.49 10.66 -8.63
N GLU A 17 0.27 10.97 -8.19
CA GLU A 17 -0.19 10.70 -6.81
C GLU A 17 -0.18 9.21 -6.48
N LEU A 18 -0.55 8.35 -7.43
CA LEU A 18 -0.43 6.90 -7.26
C LEU A 18 1.03 6.47 -7.05
N PHE A 19 1.97 7.07 -7.77
CA PHE A 19 3.39 6.76 -7.62
C PHE A 19 3.93 7.24 -6.27
N ASP A 20 3.52 8.42 -5.81
CA ASP A 20 3.92 8.95 -4.50
C ASP A 20 3.37 8.09 -3.35
N GLU A 21 2.11 7.68 -3.42
CA GLU A 21 1.48 6.76 -2.47
C GLU A 21 2.20 5.39 -2.45
N LEU A 22 2.62 4.88 -3.62
CA LEU A 22 3.43 3.66 -3.71
C LEU A 22 4.77 3.82 -2.98
N LEU A 23 5.46 4.93 -3.17
CA LEU A 23 6.73 5.24 -2.52
C LEU A 23 6.55 5.30 -1.00
N GLU A 24 5.49 5.93 -0.52
CA GLU A 24 5.21 6.04 0.91
C GLU A 24 4.95 4.66 1.54
N LEU A 25 4.12 3.82 0.91
CA LEU A 25 3.87 2.46 1.37
C LEU A 25 5.15 1.59 1.38
N LEU A 26 6.05 1.78 0.41
CA LEU A 26 7.34 1.08 0.38
C LEU A 26 8.28 1.55 1.49
N LYS A 27 8.32 2.85 1.79
CA LYS A 27 9.07 3.39 2.94
C LYS A 27 8.55 2.80 4.25
N GLN A 28 7.23 2.76 4.43
CA GLN A 28 6.61 2.13 5.61
C GLN A 28 6.99 0.64 5.71
N LYS A 29 7.00 -0.10 4.60
CA LYS A 29 7.42 -1.51 4.55
C LYS A 29 8.87 -1.68 4.99
N ALA A 30 9.75 -0.79 4.52
CA ALA A 30 11.16 -0.78 4.89
C ALA A 30 11.31 -0.52 6.39
N ASN A 31 10.62 0.49 6.93
CA ASN A 31 10.63 0.81 8.36
C ASN A 31 10.18 -0.39 9.20
N PHE A 32 9.11 -1.09 8.80
CA PHE A 32 8.70 -2.33 9.47
C PHE A 32 9.77 -3.43 9.41
N SER A 33 10.48 -3.56 8.29
CA SER A 33 11.55 -4.55 8.14
C SER A 33 12.77 -4.23 9.01
N PHE A 34 13.16 -2.96 9.13
CA PHE A 34 14.29 -2.53 9.94
C PHE A 34 13.95 -2.44 11.44
N SER A 35 12.67 -2.33 11.80
CA SER A 35 12.18 -2.34 13.19
C SER A 35 12.16 -3.72 13.88
N ARG A 36 12.78 -4.76 13.29
CA ARG A 36 12.78 -6.18 13.73
C ARG A 36 13.29 -6.45 15.16
N LYS A 37 13.61 -5.44 15.97
CA LYS A 37 14.04 -5.57 17.37
C LYS A 37 12.97 -5.06 18.33
N LYS A 38 11.83 -5.74 18.43
CA LYS A 38 11.03 -5.84 19.68
C LYS A 38 10.00 -6.97 19.52
N PRO A 39 9.97 -7.96 20.42
CA PRO A 39 9.06 -9.11 20.35
C PRO A 39 7.61 -8.73 20.73
N GLN A 40 7.17 -7.51 20.44
CA GLN A 40 5.90 -6.99 20.91
C GLN A 40 4.90 -6.81 19.78
N SER A 41 3.81 -7.55 19.92
CA SER A 41 2.46 -7.30 19.39
C SER A 41 2.10 -7.98 18.07
N GLU A 42 1.09 -8.84 18.18
CA GLU A 42 0.23 -9.37 17.11
C GLU A 42 -0.32 -8.26 16.19
N ILE A 43 -0.41 -7.02 16.71
CA ILE A 43 -0.79 -5.78 16.00
C ILE A 43 0.15 -5.49 14.83
N SER A 44 1.45 -5.78 14.96
CA SER A 44 2.45 -5.58 13.89
C SER A 44 2.21 -6.49 12.68
N SER A 45 1.77 -7.74 12.91
CA SER A 45 1.51 -8.72 11.84
C SER A 45 0.32 -8.32 10.95
N HIS A 46 -0.75 -7.80 11.56
CA HIS A 46 -1.93 -7.35 10.83
C HIS A 46 -1.63 -6.09 10.00
N ARG A 47 -0.86 -5.15 10.56
CA ARG A 47 -0.41 -3.95 9.85
C ARG A 47 0.46 -4.28 8.64
N ILE A 48 1.40 -5.20 8.77
CA ILE A 48 2.23 -5.67 7.64
C ILE A 48 1.36 -6.33 6.56
N ARG A 49 0.37 -7.15 6.94
CA ARG A 49 -0.57 -7.75 5.98
C ARG A 49 -1.39 -6.70 5.23
N LEU A 50 -1.91 -5.69 5.93
CA LEU A 50 -2.63 -4.58 5.31
C LEU A 50 -1.74 -3.80 4.34
N LEU A 51 -0.51 -3.48 4.76
CA LEU A 51 0.45 -2.75 3.94
C LEU A 51 0.75 -3.49 2.63
N ARG A 52 1.02 -4.82 2.71
CA ARG A 52 1.25 -5.67 1.53
C ARG A 52 0.04 -5.68 0.60
N ARG A 53 -1.18 -5.78 1.14
CA ARG A 53 -2.42 -5.75 0.35
C ARG A 53 -2.61 -4.41 -0.35
N ASN A 54 -2.32 -3.30 0.33
CA ASN A 54 -2.45 -1.96 -0.24
C ASN A 54 -1.47 -1.75 -1.40
N VAL A 55 -0.21 -2.15 -1.23
CA VAL A 55 0.79 -2.14 -2.33
C VAL A 55 0.33 -2.97 -3.52
N ALA A 56 -0.22 -4.17 -3.29
CA ALA A 56 -0.70 -5.03 -4.37
C ALA A 56 -1.88 -4.39 -5.13
N ARG A 57 -2.84 -3.79 -4.41
CA ARG A 57 -3.98 -3.08 -5.01
C ARG A 57 -3.55 -1.88 -5.83
N LEU A 58 -2.61 -1.10 -5.31
CA LEU A 58 -2.12 0.08 -5.98
C LEU A 58 -1.41 -0.31 -7.29
N LYS A 59 -0.52 -1.31 -7.25
CA LYS A 59 0.11 -1.87 -8.47
C LYS A 59 -0.90 -2.41 -9.48
N MET A 60 -1.98 -3.03 -9.01
CA MET A 60 -3.06 -3.51 -9.86
C MET A 60 -3.76 -2.35 -10.60
N VAL A 61 -4.12 -1.27 -9.88
CA VAL A 61 -4.75 -0.08 -10.46
C VAL A 61 -3.82 0.59 -11.48
N MET A 62 -2.54 0.77 -11.15
CA MET A 62 -1.56 1.33 -12.08
C MET A 62 -1.42 0.47 -13.36
N ARG A 63 -1.41 -0.86 -13.21
CA ARG A 63 -1.33 -1.77 -14.35
C ARG A 63 -2.60 -1.74 -15.20
N GLN A 64 -3.77 -1.63 -14.56
CA GLN A 64 -5.05 -1.52 -15.24
C GLN A 64 -5.11 -0.24 -16.09
N ARG A 65 -4.75 0.91 -15.52
CA ARG A 65 -4.65 2.18 -16.26
C ARG A 65 -3.67 2.10 -17.44
N LYS A 66 -2.52 1.45 -17.23
CA LYS A 66 -1.53 1.23 -18.31
C LYS A 66 -2.05 0.31 -19.44
N LYS A 67 -3.06 -0.51 -19.18
CA LYS A 67 -3.69 -1.38 -20.20
C LYS A 67 -4.85 -0.67 -20.92
N GLU A 68 -5.49 0.30 -20.25
CA GLU A 68 -6.60 1.08 -20.79
C GLU A 68 -6.13 2.28 -21.64
N ASN A 69 -4.92 2.79 -21.39
CA ASN A 69 -4.18 3.70 -22.29
C ASN A 69 -3.43 2.93 -23.38
#